data_AF-A0A955QC50-F1
#
_entry.id   AF-A0A955QC50-F1
#
_cell.length_a   1.000
_cell.length_b   1.000
_cell.length_c   1.000
_cell.angle_alpha   90.00
_cell.angle_beta   90.00
_cell.angle_gamma   90.00
#
_symmetry.space_group_name_H-M   'P 1'
#
loop_
_entity.id
_entity.type
_entity.pdbx_description
1 polymer ?
#
loop_
_entity_poly.entity_id
_entity_poly.type
_entity_poly.pdbx_seq_one_letter_code
_entity_poly.pdbx_strand_id
1 'polypeptide(L)'
;MTQFGNFQIAPLLRFFNHEPGERSGDLFVFWIGLTVLILLGDYFSGPIIQFPIFYLLPVSLAAWCHGLRWGLFLAVSLPVVRFGFLTLIWNAPWSVGESLVNTAIRMIVLGIVAWFVHLSARQTRQLAQRVRVLEGILPVCSFCKKIRDHQGQWQSMEQYITERSEARFSHGFCPECGQSHYGHLLSPAIRTPADHPEQA
;
A
#
# COMPACT_ATOMS: atom_id res chain seq x y z
N MET A 1 0.20 10.96 -29.79
CA MET A 1 -0.59 11.72 -28.80
C MET A 1 -1.11 10.69 -27.80
N THR A 2 -0.68 10.56 -26.55
CA THR A 2 0.07 11.42 -25.62
C THR A 2 0.98 10.50 -24.77
N GLN A 3 2.29 10.73 -24.83
CA GLN A 3 3.23 10.23 -23.81
C GLN A 3 3.00 11.07 -22.55
N PHE A 4 2.41 10.49 -21.52
CA PHE A 4 2.53 11.06 -20.17
C PHE A 4 3.68 10.34 -19.45
N GLY A 5 4.65 11.17 -19.07
CA GLY A 5 5.92 10.77 -18.52
C GLY A 5 5.80 9.90 -17.27
N ASN A 6 6.79 9.03 -17.17
CA ASN A 6 7.10 8.14 -16.07
C ASN A 6 7.45 8.96 -14.81
N PHE A 7 6.48 9.62 -14.20
CA PHE A 7 6.67 10.27 -12.90
C PHE A 7 6.74 9.16 -11.85
N GLN A 8 7.88 9.02 -11.19
CA GLN A 8 8.11 8.03 -10.14
C GLN A 8 7.27 8.35 -8.90
N ILE A 9 5.96 8.08 -8.93
CA ILE A 9 5.05 8.16 -7.77
C ILE A 9 5.23 6.93 -6.85
N ALA A 10 6.05 5.95 -7.26
CA ALA A 10 6.25 4.67 -6.58
C ALA A 10 6.59 4.76 -5.07
N PRO A 11 7.46 5.66 -4.57
CA PRO A 11 7.77 5.70 -3.13
C PRO A 11 6.63 6.30 -2.30
N LEU A 12 5.94 7.32 -2.82
CA LEU A 12 4.79 7.95 -2.15
C LEU A 12 3.60 6.98 -2.10
N LEU A 13 3.34 6.28 -3.21
CA LEU A 13 2.32 5.22 -3.28
C LEU A 13 2.65 4.02 -2.37
N ARG A 14 3.93 3.63 -2.23
CA ARG A 14 4.34 2.59 -1.27
C ARG A 14 4.12 3.01 0.18
N PHE A 15 4.41 4.28 0.52
CA PHE A 15 4.11 4.82 1.85
C PHE A 15 2.59 4.79 2.14
N PHE A 16 1.76 5.12 1.15
CA PHE A 16 0.30 5.08 1.30
C PHE A 16 -0.33 3.68 1.23
N ASN A 17 0.34 2.71 0.62
CA ASN A 17 -0.08 1.31 0.51
C ASN A 17 0.50 0.40 1.62
N HIS A 18 1.18 0.95 2.63
CA HIS A 18 1.68 0.15 3.74
C HIS A 18 0.50 -0.38 4.58
N GLU A 19 0.48 -1.70 4.80
CA GLU A 19 -0.51 -2.40 5.63
C GLU A 19 -0.39 -1.88 7.08
N PRO A 20 -1.49 -1.49 7.74
CA PRO A 20 -1.46 -0.98 9.11
C PRO A 20 -1.29 -2.17 10.06
N GLY A 21 -0.07 -2.66 10.25
CA GLY A 21 0.15 -3.90 11.02
C GLY A 21 1.48 -4.08 11.73
N GLU A 22 2.62 -3.56 11.24
CA GLU A 22 3.89 -4.22 11.57
C GLU A 22 4.96 -3.41 12.32
N ARG A 23 4.57 -2.40 13.11
CA ARG A 23 5.44 -1.80 14.16
C ARG A 23 4.66 -0.91 15.12
N SER A 24 3.97 -1.50 16.09
CA SER A 24 3.18 -0.79 17.10
C SER A 24 4.02 0.11 18.02
N GLY A 25 5.26 -0.29 18.35
CA GLY A 25 6.13 0.39 19.32
C GLY A 25 6.83 1.65 18.79
N ASP A 26 7.67 1.51 17.77
CA ASP A 26 8.49 2.61 17.20
C ASP A 26 7.64 3.80 16.72
N LEU A 27 6.43 3.48 16.30
CA LEU A 27 5.47 4.39 15.71
C LEU A 27 4.71 5.21 16.77
N PHE A 28 4.41 4.61 17.92
CA PHE A 28 3.81 5.33 19.04
C PHE A 28 4.75 6.42 19.56
N VAL A 29 6.04 6.11 19.65
CA VAL A 29 7.09 7.06 20.01
C VAL A 29 7.18 8.20 19.00
N PHE A 30 7.08 7.88 17.70
CA PHE A 30 7.06 8.89 16.64
C PHE A 30 5.89 9.88 16.80
N TRP A 31 4.67 9.38 17.03
CA TRP A 31 3.49 10.24 17.19
C TRP A 31 3.54 11.09 18.47
N ILE A 32 4.02 10.52 19.58
CA ILE A 32 4.28 11.30 20.80
C ILE A 32 5.30 12.40 20.52
N GLY A 33 6.42 12.06 19.87
CA GLY A 33 7.46 13.03 19.52
C GLY A 33 6.92 14.15 18.63
N LEU A 34 6.10 13.82 17.64
CA LEU A 34 5.45 14.80 16.76
C LEU A 34 4.47 15.69 17.52
N THR A 35 3.64 15.13 18.41
CA THR A 35 2.74 15.89 19.27
C THR A 35 3.52 16.85 20.17
N VAL A 36 4.58 16.38 20.83
CA VAL A 36 5.44 17.22 21.68
C VAL A 36 6.10 18.34 20.87
N LEU A 37 6.59 18.05 19.67
CA LEU A 37 7.19 19.05 18.78
C LEU A 37 6.18 20.14 18.39
N ILE A 38 4.95 19.75 18.04
CA ILE A 38 3.87 20.68 17.71
C ILE A 38 3.51 21.54 18.92
N LEU A 39 3.36 20.92 20.10
CA LEU A 39 3.05 21.65 21.33
C LEU A 39 4.16 22.63 21.72
N LEU A 40 5.42 22.28 21.47
CA LEU A 40 6.55 23.17 21.67
C LEU A 40 6.52 24.35 20.70
N GLY A 41 6.24 24.12 19.41
CA GLY A 41 6.03 25.19 18.43
C GLY A 41 4.84 26.10 18.80
N ASP A 42 3.76 25.51 19.28
CA ASP A 42 2.60 26.23 19.81
C ASP A 42 2.99 27.12 21.00
N TYR A 43 3.79 26.60 21.93
CA TYR A 43 4.29 27.34 23.09
C TYR A 43 5.18 28.53 22.68
N PHE A 44 6.03 28.38 21.67
CA PHE A 44 6.89 29.47 21.22
C PHE A 44 6.18 30.49 20.33
N SER A 45 5.15 30.08 19.58
CA SER A 45 4.37 30.98 18.72
C SER A 45 3.41 31.91 19.49
N GLY A 46 3.18 31.62 20.76
CA GLY A 46 2.34 32.44 21.63
C GLY A 46 0.84 32.30 21.34
N PRO A 47 -0.01 33.04 22.07
CA PRO A 47 -1.46 32.85 22.01
C PRO A 47 -2.08 33.37 20.70
N ILE A 48 -1.52 34.43 20.11
CA ILE A 48 -2.12 35.19 19.00
C ILE A 48 -2.00 34.46 17.65
N ILE A 49 -0.91 33.74 17.43
CA ILE A 49 -0.64 33.09 16.16
C ILE A 49 -1.37 31.76 16.11
N GLN A 50 -2.30 31.62 15.16
CA GLN A 50 -3.05 30.39 14.91
C GLN A 50 -2.69 29.84 13.53
N PHE A 51 -1.91 28.75 13.47
CA PHE A 51 -1.61 28.05 12.21
C PHE A 51 -2.40 26.72 12.13
N PRO A 52 -3.51 26.66 11.37
CA PRO A 52 -4.33 25.45 11.23
C PRO A 52 -3.56 24.24 10.67
N ILE A 53 -2.51 24.49 9.88
CA ILE A 53 -1.71 23.47 9.19
C ILE A 53 -1.00 22.54 10.19
N PHE A 54 -0.54 23.05 11.34
CA PHE A 54 0.16 22.25 12.35
C PHE A 54 -0.72 21.20 13.03
N TYR A 55 -2.05 21.39 13.00
CA TYR A 55 -3.00 20.42 13.55
C TYR A 55 -3.57 19.49 12.47
N LEU A 56 -3.78 20.01 11.25
CA LEU A 56 -4.33 19.23 10.15
C LEU A 56 -3.40 18.12 9.67
N LEU A 57 -2.10 18.41 9.52
CA LEU A 57 -1.12 17.45 9.02
C LEU A 57 -1.00 16.20 9.91
N PRO A 58 -0.72 16.30 11.22
CA PRO A 58 -0.58 15.12 12.08
C PRO A 58 -1.89 14.33 12.20
N VAL A 59 -3.04 15.01 12.30
CA VAL A 59 -4.35 14.34 12.39
C VAL A 59 -4.66 13.55 11.12
N SER A 60 -4.44 14.16 9.95
CA SER A 60 -4.69 13.51 8.66
C SER A 60 -3.76 12.33 8.45
N LEU A 61 -2.47 12.50 8.74
CA LEU A 61 -1.49 11.43 8.58
C LEU A 61 -1.75 10.27 9.55
N ALA A 62 -2.12 10.55 10.81
CA ALA A 62 -2.47 9.51 11.78
C ALA A 62 -3.75 8.75 11.37
N ALA A 63 -4.77 9.47 10.88
CA ALA A 63 -6.00 8.87 10.37
C ALA A 63 -5.75 7.97 9.15
N TRP A 64 -4.84 8.37 8.25
CA TRP A 64 -4.49 7.60 7.05
C TRP A 64 -3.69 6.34 7.39
N CYS A 65 -2.64 6.47 8.20
CA CYS A 65 -1.69 5.39 8.45
C CYS A 65 -2.14 4.41 9.53
N HIS A 66 -2.80 4.88 10.59
CA HIS A 66 -3.16 4.05 11.76
C HIS A 66 -4.66 3.94 12.00
N GLY A 67 -5.44 4.53 11.10
CA GLY A 67 -6.88 4.50 11.11
C GLY A 67 -7.52 5.54 12.02
N LEU A 68 -8.84 5.54 11.99
CA LEU A 68 -9.67 6.60 12.58
C LEU A 68 -9.42 6.87 14.06
N ARG A 69 -9.10 5.84 14.87
CA ARG A 69 -8.94 5.99 16.32
C ARG A 69 -7.81 6.94 16.69
N TRP A 70 -6.67 6.82 16.02
CA TRP A 70 -5.51 7.68 16.24
C TRP A 70 -5.73 9.10 15.71
N GLY A 71 -6.37 9.22 14.54
CA GLY A 71 -6.79 10.51 14.01
C GLY A 71 -7.72 11.27 14.96
N LEU A 72 -8.75 10.60 15.50
CA LEU A 72 -9.68 11.18 16.47
C LEU A 72 -9.00 11.53 17.80
N PHE A 73 -8.09 10.69 18.28
CA PHE A 73 -7.32 10.97 19.49
C PHE A 73 -6.53 12.27 19.35
N LEU A 74 -5.82 12.47 18.24
CA LEU A 74 -5.08 13.72 17.98
C LEU A 74 -6.01 14.91 17.73
N ALA A 75 -7.14 14.70 17.05
CA ALA A 75 -8.14 15.75 16.79
C ALA A 75 -8.75 16.33 18.08
N VAL A 76 -8.78 15.56 19.17
CA VAL A 76 -9.27 16.01 20.48
C VAL A 76 -8.12 16.49 21.36
N SER A 77 -7.05 15.71 21.49
CA SER A 77 -5.95 16.03 22.43
C SER A 77 -5.24 17.35 22.10
N LEU A 78 -4.96 17.62 20.82
CA LEU A 78 -4.24 18.83 20.43
C LEU A 78 -5.01 20.13 20.76
N PRO A 79 -6.30 20.29 20.37
CA PRO A 79 -7.08 21.47 20.77
C PRO A 79 -7.26 21.61 22.29
N VAL A 80 -7.43 20.49 23.01
CA VAL A 80 -7.60 20.50 24.47
C VAL A 80 -6.34 20.99 25.18
N VAL A 81 -5.16 20.49 24.77
CA VAL A 81 -3.89 20.95 25.35
C VAL A 81 -3.65 22.43 25.03
N ARG A 82 -3.95 22.88 23.81
CA ARG A 82 -3.87 24.30 23.43
C ARG A 82 -4.80 25.17 24.28
N PHE A 83 -6.02 24.74 24.54
CA PHE A 83 -6.94 25.43 25.45
C PHE A 83 -6.38 25.53 26.87
N GLY A 84 -5.71 24.47 27.36
CA GLY A 84 -4.98 24.50 28.62
C GLY A 84 -3.86 25.54 28.65
N PHE A 85 -3.09 25.68 27.57
CA PHE A 85 -2.05 26.72 27.50
C PHE A 85 -2.63 28.14 27.54
N LEU A 86 -3.76 28.37 26.87
CA LEU A 86 -4.44 29.67 26.87
C LEU A 86 -4.91 30.08 28.26
N THR A 87 -5.42 29.13 29.05
CA THR A 87 -6.03 29.39 30.36
C THR A 87 -5.02 29.35 31.51
N LEU A 88 -4.03 28.46 31.49
CA LEU A 88 -3.11 28.23 32.61
C LEU A 88 -1.77 28.94 32.47
N ILE A 89 -1.31 29.18 31.24
CA ILE A 89 0.07 29.61 30.97
C ILE A 89 0.11 31.06 30.47
N TRP A 90 -0.69 31.37 29.44
CA TRP A 90 -0.61 32.66 28.77
C TRP A 90 -1.53 33.74 29.33
N ASN A 91 -2.43 33.41 30.28
CA ASN A 91 -3.44 34.34 30.81
C ASN A 91 -4.02 35.22 29.70
N ALA A 92 -4.42 34.58 28.59
CA ALA A 92 -4.79 35.30 27.39
C ALA A 92 -6.00 36.21 27.68
N PRO A 93 -6.05 37.43 27.10
CA PRO A 93 -7.07 38.43 27.44
C PRO A 93 -8.48 38.09 26.91
N TRP A 94 -8.64 36.97 26.20
CA TRP A 94 -9.91 36.54 25.62
C TRP A 94 -10.82 35.90 26.66
N SER A 95 -12.12 35.97 26.41
CA SER A 95 -13.08 35.31 27.28
C SER A 95 -12.93 33.78 27.20
N VAL A 96 -13.21 33.10 28.31
CA VAL A 96 -13.23 31.63 28.36
C VAL A 96 -14.28 31.07 27.39
N GLY A 97 -15.39 31.79 27.19
CA GLY A 97 -16.45 31.42 26.23
C GLY A 97 -15.95 31.36 24.79
N GLU A 98 -15.22 32.38 24.31
CA GLU A 98 -14.65 32.40 22.95
C GLU A 98 -13.63 31.28 22.76
N SER A 99 -12.80 31.03 23.77
CA SER A 99 -11.80 29.96 23.73
C SER A 99 -12.44 28.57 23.66
N LEU A 100 -13.55 28.35 24.38
CA LEU A 100 -14.33 27.11 24.33
C LEU A 100 -14.97 26.90 22.95
N VAL A 101 -15.60 27.92 22.39
CA VAL A 101 -16.21 27.85 21.05
C VAL A 101 -15.15 27.53 19.99
N ASN A 102 -14.00 28.21 20.02
CA ASN A 102 -12.90 27.94 19.09
C ASN A 102 -12.33 26.52 19.23
N THR A 103 -12.23 26.02 20.47
CA THR A 103 -11.77 24.65 20.74
C THR A 103 -12.78 23.63 20.22
N ALA A 104 -14.07 23.86 20.44
CA ALA A 104 -15.15 23.01 19.94
C ALA A 104 -15.17 22.96 18.40
N ILE A 105 -15.10 24.11 17.74
CA ILE A 105 -15.04 24.20 16.27
C ILE A 105 -13.84 23.41 15.75
N ARG A 106 -12.65 23.57 16.34
CA ARG A 106 -11.44 22.85 15.93
C ARG A 106 -11.58 21.33 16.11
N MET A 107 -12.12 20.86 17.23
CA MET A 107 -12.36 19.42 17.45
C MET A 107 -13.31 18.85 16.39
N ILE A 108 -14.38 19.57 16.07
CA ILE A 108 -15.35 19.15 15.05
C ILE A 108 -14.69 19.10 13.67
N VAL A 109 -14.00 20.17 13.25
CA VAL A 109 -13.35 20.25 11.95
C VAL A 109 -12.27 19.17 11.80
N LEU A 110 -11.39 19.01 12.79
CA LEU A 110 -10.34 17.98 12.75
C LEU A 110 -10.93 16.57 12.81
N GLY A 111 -12.03 16.36 13.53
CA GLY A 111 -12.75 15.09 13.55
C GLY A 111 -13.36 14.73 12.19
N ILE A 112 -13.99 15.70 11.51
CA ILE A 112 -14.52 15.51 10.16
C ILE A 112 -13.39 15.22 9.17
N VAL A 113 -12.27 15.96 9.25
CA VAL A 113 -11.10 15.72 8.39
C VAL A 113 -10.52 14.33 8.65
N ALA A 114 -10.32 13.94 9.91
CA ALA A 114 -9.83 12.60 10.25
C ALA A 114 -10.75 11.50 9.70
N TRP A 115 -12.07 11.68 9.84
CA TRP A 115 -13.06 10.74 9.32
C TRP A 115 -13.02 10.65 7.79
N PHE A 116 -13.01 11.80 7.11
CA PHE A 116 -12.97 11.86 5.64
C PHE A 116 -11.69 11.24 5.08
N VAL A 117 -10.53 11.57 5.66
CA VAL A 117 -9.23 11.04 5.26
C VAL A 117 -9.17 9.52 5.48
N HIS A 118 -9.66 9.03 6.62
CA HIS A 118 -9.75 7.58 6.89
C HIS A 118 -10.70 6.86 5.93
N LEU A 119 -11.84 7.48 5.60
CA LEU A 119 -12.78 6.93 4.63
C LEU A 119 -12.16 6.85 3.23
N SER A 120 -11.49 7.92 2.79
CA SER A 120 -10.79 7.96 1.51
C SER A 120 -9.71 6.88 1.43
N ALA A 121 -8.89 6.73 2.48
CA ALA A 121 -7.89 5.68 2.57
C ALA A 121 -8.50 4.27 2.43
N ARG A 122 -9.65 4.03 3.05
CA ARG A 122 -10.39 2.75 2.93
C ARG A 122 -10.88 2.48 1.52
N GLN A 123 -11.43 3.50 0.84
CA GLN A 123 -11.92 3.37 -0.53
C GLN A 123 -10.78 3.00 -1.49
N THR A 124 -9.64 3.70 -1.41
CA THR A 124 -8.48 3.41 -2.26
C THR A 124 -7.99 1.97 -2.06
N ARG A 125 -7.92 1.50 -0.81
CA ARG A 125 -7.50 0.11 -0.50
C ARG A 125 -8.47 -0.92 -1.07
N GLN A 126 -9.78 -0.71 -0.94
CA GLN A 126 -10.80 -1.61 -1.48
C GLN A 126 -10.75 -1.68 -3.02
N LEU A 127 -10.58 -0.54 -3.69
CA LEU A 127 -10.42 -0.50 -5.14
C LEU A 127 -9.14 -1.22 -5.57
N ALA A 128 -8.03 -0.99 -4.89
CA ALA A 128 -6.76 -1.67 -5.18
C ALA A 128 -6.87 -3.20 -5.01
N GLN A 129 -7.55 -3.67 -3.96
CA GLN A 129 -7.79 -5.10 -3.77
C GLN A 129 -8.68 -5.69 -4.86
N ARG A 130 -9.76 -5.00 -5.26
CA ARG A 130 -10.61 -5.44 -6.38
C ARG A 130 -9.81 -5.54 -7.67
N VAL A 131 -9.01 -4.52 -8.00
CA VAL A 131 -8.14 -4.55 -9.18
C VAL A 131 -7.20 -5.75 -9.15
N ARG A 132 -6.50 -6.02 -8.03
CA ARG A 132 -5.64 -7.22 -7.90
C ARG A 132 -6.40 -8.54 -8.11
N VAL A 133 -7.64 -8.64 -7.62
CA VAL A 133 -8.47 -9.83 -7.81
C VAL A 133 -8.88 -10.00 -9.28
N LEU A 134 -9.30 -8.91 -9.94
CA LEU A 134 -9.65 -8.95 -11.37
C LEU A 134 -8.42 -9.23 -12.25
N GLU A 135 -7.25 -8.67 -11.90
CA GLU A 135 -5.97 -8.98 -12.56
C GLU A 135 -5.53 -10.43 -12.35
N GLY A 136 -5.95 -11.07 -11.25
CA GLY A 136 -5.69 -12.48 -10.97
C GLY A 136 -6.52 -13.47 -11.81
N ILE A 137 -7.62 -13.01 -12.43
CA ILE A 137 -8.44 -13.85 -13.32
C ILE A 137 -7.86 -13.80 -14.73
N LEU A 138 -7.14 -14.85 -15.11
CA LEU A 138 -6.56 -15.00 -16.44
C LEU A 138 -7.62 -15.55 -17.41
N PRO A 139 -8.06 -14.77 -18.42
CA PRO A 139 -8.98 -15.27 -19.43
C PRO A 139 -8.27 -16.30 -20.33
N VAL A 140 -8.59 -17.58 -20.14
CA VAL A 140 -8.04 -18.70 -20.92
C VAL A 140 -9.02 -19.14 -21.99
N CYS A 141 -8.56 -19.36 -23.22
CA CYS A 141 -9.38 -19.93 -24.28
C CYS A 141 -9.77 -21.37 -23.92
N SER A 142 -11.07 -21.66 -23.89
CA SER A 142 -11.57 -23.00 -23.52
C SER A 142 -11.04 -24.11 -24.43
N PHE A 143 -10.76 -23.80 -25.70
CA PHE A 143 -10.32 -24.75 -26.72
C PHE A 143 -8.79 -24.91 -26.75
N CYS A 144 -8.04 -23.83 -27.04
CA CYS A 144 -6.59 -23.92 -27.26
C CYS A 144 -5.73 -23.55 -26.03
N LYS A 145 -6.34 -23.23 -24.89
CA LYS A 145 -5.67 -22.86 -23.62
C LYS A 145 -4.72 -21.65 -23.68
N LYS A 146 -4.74 -20.87 -24.78
CA LYS A 146 -4.06 -19.57 -24.85
C LYS A 146 -4.66 -18.59 -23.85
N ILE A 147 -3.83 -17.70 -23.33
CA ILE A 147 -4.24 -16.64 -22.40
C ILE A 147 -4.44 -15.35 -23.21
N ARG A 148 -5.54 -14.63 -22.95
CA ARG A 148 -5.77 -13.31 -23.52
C ARG A 148 -5.14 -12.25 -22.61
N ASP A 149 -4.28 -11.40 -23.16
CA ASP A 149 -3.66 -10.31 -22.41
C ASP A 149 -4.58 -9.09 -22.25
N HIS A 150 -4.08 -8.03 -21.61
CA HIS A 150 -4.81 -6.78 -21.43
C HIS A 150 -5.03 -6.00 -22.75
N GLN A 151 -4.29 -6.32 -23.81
CA GLN A 151 -4.39 -5.72 -25.14
C GLN A 151 -5.35 -6.50 -26.05
N GLY A 152 -5.93 -7.60 -25.55
CA GLY A 152 -6.83 -8.47 -26.28
C GLY A 152 -6.12 -9.50 -27.18
N GLN A 153 -4.79 -9.59 -27.13
CA GLN A 153 -4.00 -10.54 -27.89
C GLN A 153 -3.97 -11.92 -27.21
N TRP A 154 -3.98 -12.97 -28.01
CA TRP A 154 -3.93 -14.35 -27.53
C TRP A 154 -2.52 -14.90 -27.64
N GLN A 155 -1.93 -15.27 -26.51
CA GLN A 155 -0.57 -15.83 -26.44
C GLN A 155 -0.53 -17.14 -25.68
N SER A 156 0.56 -17.91 -25.86
CA SER A 156 0.73 -19.16 -25.13
C SER A 156 0.90 -18.89 -23.63
N MET A 157 0.60 -19.89 -22.80
CA MET A 157 0.72 -19.75 -21.34
C MET A 157 2.18 -19.51 -20.93
N GLU A 158 3.12 -20.21 -21.58
CA GLU A 158 4.55 -20.10 -21.34
C GLU A 158 5.04 -18.69 -21.64
N GLN A 159 4.64 -18.14 -22.80
CA GLN A 159 4.98 -16.78 -23.19
C GLN A 159 4.39 -15.78 -22.20
N TYR A 160 3.11 -15.92 -21.85
CA TYR A 160 2.43 -15.02 -20.92
C TYR A 160 3.10 -14.94 -19.55
N ILE A 161 3.48 -16.10 -19.00
CA ILE A 161 4.12 -16.19 -17.68
C ILE A 161 5.57 -15.70 -17.73
N THR A 162 6.33 -16.05 -18.77
CA THR A 162 7.73 -15.62 -18.92
C THR A 162 7.85 -14.10 -19.09
N GLU A 163 6.90 -13.45 -19.76
CA GLU A 163 6.88 -11.99 -19.91
C GLU A 163 6.57 -11.24 -18.61
N ARG A 164 5.88 -11.88 -17.65
CA ARG A 164 5.30 -11.24 -16.45
C ARG A 164 5.88 -11.76 -15.13
N SER A 165 6.85 -12.67 -15.19
CA SER A 165 7.50 -13.25 -14.03
C SER A 165 8.95 -13.62 -14.36
N GLU A 166 9.74 -13.92 -13.34
CA GLU A 166 11.10 -14.42 -13.52
C GLU A 166 11.15 -15.93 -13.87
N ALA A 167 10.00 -16.57 -14.08
CA ALA A 167 9.93 -17.99 -14.37
C ALA A 167 10.52 -18.32 -15.76
N ARG A 168 11.25 -19.44 -15.83
CA ARG A 168 11.78 -19.99 -17.08
C ARG A 168 11.23 -21.41 -17.29
N PHE A 169 10.75 -21.69 -18.49
CA PHE A 169 10.23 -23.01 -18.85
C PHE A 169 11.31 -23.86 -19.51
N SER A 170 11.59 -25.03 -18.92
CA SER A 170 12.35 -26.11 -19.57
C SER A 170 11.37 -27.13 -20.15
N HIS A 171 11.67 -27.67 -21.33
CA HIS A 171 10.84 -28.69 -21.96
C HIS A 171 11.45 -30.07 -21.67
N GLY A 172 10.70 -30.91 -20.97
CA GLY A 172 11.10 -32.27 -20.63
C GLY A 172 9.88 -33.19 -20.61
N PHE A 173 10.12 -34.50 -20.52
CA PHE A 173 9.08 -35.51 -20.46
C PHE A 173 8.98 -36.06 -19.04
N CYS A 174 7.78 -36.26 -18.51
CA CYS A 174 7.62 -37.04 -17.30
C CYS A 174 7.90 -38.54 -17.60
N PRO A 175 8.24 -39.35 -16.59
CA PRO A 175 8.51 -40.78 -16.78
C PRO A 175 7.38 -41.53 -17.50
N GLU A 176 6.12 -41.19 -17.20
CA GLU A 176 4.93 -41.78 -17.83
C GLU A 176 4.89 -41.52 -19.34
N CYS A 177 5.06 -40.25 -19.76
CA CYS A 177 5.11 -39.88 -21.17
C CYS A 177 6.31 -40.51 -21.87
N GLY A 178 7.47 -40.57 -21.21
CA GLY A 178 8.66 -41.23 -21.73
C GLY A 178 8.41 -42.71 -22.01
N GLN A 179 7.77 -43.42 -21.09
CA GLN A 179 7.45 -44.84 -21.26
C GLN A 179 6.34 -45.08 -22.30
N SER A 180 5.31 -44.21 -22.35
CA SER A 180 4.23 -44.33 -23.33
C SER A 180 4.71 -44.13 -24.77
N HIS A 181 5.52 -43.09 -25.01
CA HIS A 181 5.96 -42.74 -26.36
C HIS A 181 7.26 -43.44 -26.79
N TYR A 182 8.17 -43.68 -25.85
CA TYR A 182 9.52 -44.20 -26.11
C TYR A 182 9.84 -45.49 -25.34
N GLY A 183 8.86 -46.11 -24.67
CA GLY A 183 9.08 -47.34 -23.89
C GLY A 183 9.63 -48.51 -24.70
N HIS A 184 9.36 -48.54 -26.02
CA HIS A 184 9.94 -49.52 -26.94
C HIS A 184 11.45 -49.32 -27.14
N LEU A 185 11.96 -48.08 -27.06
CA LEU A 185 13.39 -47.77 -27.12
C LEU A 185 14.08 -47.94 -25.75
N LEU A 186 13.33 -47.78 -24.66
CA LEU A 186 13.81 -47.92 -23.29
C LEU A 186 13.79 -49.39 -22.81
N SER A 187 13.24 -50.31 -23.61
CA SER A 187 13.24 -51.73 -23.31
C SER A 187 14.65 -52.32 -23.43
N PRO A 188 15.15 -53.06 -22.42
CA PRO A 188 16.54 -53.54 -22.36
C PRO A 188 16.94 -54.53 -23.47
N ALA A 189 16.02 -54.93 -24.35
CA ALA A 189 16.27 -55.83 -25.47
C ALA A 189 16.98 -55.16 -26.67
N ILE A 190 17.05 -53.82 -26.72
CA ILE A 190 17.79 -53.07 -27.75
C ILE A 190 19.04 -52.43 -27.13
N ARG A 191 19.91 -53.27 -26.55
CA ARG A 191 21.34 -52.94 -26.50
C ARG A 191 21.97 -53.73 -27.64
N THR A 192 21.99 -53.19 -28.85
CA THR A 192 22.89 -53.72 -29.87
C THR A 192 24.29 -53.28 -29.47
N PRO A 193 25.22 -54.18 -29.11
CA PRO A 193 26.63 -53.83 -29.13
C PRO A 193 27.06 -53.78 -30.60
N ALA A 194 27.91 -52.81 -30.92
CA ALA A 194 28.53 -52.59 -32.23
C ALA A 194 27.66 -51.88 -33.28
N ASP A 195 27.83 -50.56 -33.40
CA ASP A 195 28.04 -49.94 -34.72
C ASP A 195 28.69 -48.56 -34.58
N HIS A 196 29.99 -48.56 -34.31
CA HIS A 196 30.89 -47.49 -34.74
C HIS A 196 32.09 -48.17 -35.39
N PRO A 197 32.13 -48.30 -36.74
CA PRO A 197 33.38 -48.53 -37.42
C PRO A 197 34.19 -47.24 -37.29
N GLU A 198 35.23 -47.30 -36.48
CA GLU A 198 36.30 -46.31 -36.42
C GLU A 198 36.85 -46.13 -37.83
N GLN A 199 36.54 -44.99 -38.45
CA GLN A 199 37.07 -44.59 -39.75
C GLN A 199 38.38 -43.82 -39.54
N ALA A 200 39.44 -44.38 -40.13
CA ALA A 200 40.69 -43.78 -40.60
C ALA A 200 41.70 -43.23 -39.58
#